data_AF-A0A3C1RRY2-F1
#
_entry.id   AF-A0A3C1RRY2-F1
#
_cell.length_a   1.000
_cell.length_b   1.000
_cell.length_c   1.000
_cell.angle_alpha   90.00
_cell.angle_beta   90.00
_cell.angle_gamma   90.00
#
_symmetry.space_group_name_H-M   'P 1'
#
loop_
_entity.id
_entity.type
_entity.pdbx_description
1 polymer ?
#
loop_
_entity_poly.entity_id
_entity_poly.type
_entity_poly.pdbx_seq_one_letter_code
_entity_poly.pdbx_strand_id
1 'polypeptide(L)' 'MGQLTLVIANKNYSSWSLRPWLLLKQAGINFSEIVIFLDTPNTYKQIRRYSPSGKVPVLLD' A
#
# COMPACT_ATOMS: atom_id res chain seq x y z
N MET A 1 6.35 -11.65 -16.18
CA MET A 1 6.52 -10.42 -15.39
C MET A 1 5.46 -10.43 -14.32
N GLY A 2 5.85 -10.35 -13.04
CA GLY A 2 4.92 -10.41 -11.90
C GLY A 2 3.93 -9.24 -11.95
N GLN A 3 2.71 -9.47 -11.47
CA GLN A 3 1.73 -8.41 -11.36
C GLN A 3 2.10 -7.53 -10.15
N LEU A 4 2.44 -6.26 -10.40
CA LEU A 4 2.74 -5.29 -9.34
C LEU A 4 1.58 -5.20 -8.34
N THR A 5 1.89 -5.23 -7.05
CA THR A 5 0.90 -5.05 -5.98
C THR A 5 1.30 -3.92 -5.05
N LEU A 6 0.48 -2.89 -4.97
CA LEU A 6 0.65 -1.76 -4.07
C LEU A 6 -0.13 -2.02 -2.77
N VAL A 7 0.60 -2.20 -1.67
CA VAL A 7 0.05 -2.31 -0.32
C VAL A 7 0.05 -0.93 0.34
N ILE A 8 -1.14 -0.43 0.67
CA ILE A 8 -1.37 0.94 1.13
C ILE A 8 -2.34 0.99 2.31
N ALA A 9 -2.29 2.08 3.08
CA ALA A 9 -3.37 2.45 3.97
C ALA A 9 -4.51 3.15 3.23
N ASN A 10 -5.61 3.46 3.93
CA ASN A 10 -6.69 4.25 3.36
C ASN A 10 -6.17 5.58 2.80
N LYS A 11 -6.41 5.81 1.50
CA LYS A 11 -5.90 6.94 0.70
C LYS A 11 -6.38 8.30 1.22
N ASN A 12 -7.55 8.35 1.87
CA ASN A 12 -8.10 9.59 2.43
C ASN A 12 -7.46 9.97 3.77
N TYR A 13 -6.91 8.99 4.49
CA TYR A 13 -6.34 9.19 5.83
C TYR A 13 -4.81 9.10 5.86
N SER A 14 -4.18 8.55 4.82
CA SER A 14 -2.74 8.43 4.69
C SER A 14 -2.24 9.09 3.42
N SER A 15 -1.80 10.34 3.55
CA SER A 15 -1.15 11.07 2.45
C SER A 15 0.10 10.33 1.94
N TRP A 16 0.77 9.54 2.79
CA TRP A 16 1.91 8.72 2.41
C TRP A 16 1.51 7.57 1.49
N SER A 17 0.33 7.00 1.70
CA SER A 17 -0.23 5.96 0.82
C SER A 17 -0.80 6.51 -0.48
N LEU A 18 -1.36 7.72 -0.46
CA LEU A 18 -1.93 8.36 -1.65
C LEU A 18 -0.86 8.69 -2.71
N ARG A 19 0.31 9.18 -2.28
CA ARG A 19 1.39 9.61 -3.18
C ARG A 19 1.83 8.54 -4.21
N PRO A 20 2.24 7.32 -3.82
CA PRO A 20 2.62 6.30 -4.80
C PRO A 20 1.44 5.79 -5.62
N TRP A 21 0.22 5.76 -5.05
CA TRP A 21 -0.97 5.38 -5.80
C TRP A 21 -1.24 6.36 -6.95
N LEU A 22 -1.19 7.67 -6.68
CA LEU A 22 -1.34 8.70 -7.70
C LEU A 22 -0.25 8.59 -8.77
N LEU A 23 1.01 8.39 -8.36
CA LEU A 23 2.12 8.23 -9.29
C LEU A 23 1.89 7.06 -10.26
N LEU A 24 1.53 5.88 -9.75
CA LEU A 24 1.30 4.69 -10.59
C LEU A 24 0.09 4.88 -11.52
N LYS A 25 -1.00 5.48 -11.01
CA LYS A 25 -2.16 5.82 -11.85
C LYS A 25 -1.81 6.82 -12.95
N GLN A 26 -1.10 7.89 -12.63
CA GLN A 26 -0.72 8.92 -13.58
C GLN A 26 0.28 8.40 -14.62
N ALA A 27 1.17 7.48 -14.23
CA ALA A 27 2.10 6.82 -15.14
C ALA A 27 1.45 5.74 -16.02
N GLY A 28 0.15 5.43 -15.85
CA GLY A 28 -0.53 4.40 -16.62
C GLY A 28 -0.05 2.98 -16.30
N ILE A 29 0.56 2.76 -15.13
CA ILE A 29 1.08 1.45 -14.72
C ILE A 29 -0.08 0.63 -14.16
N ASN A 30 -0.22 -0.61 -14.62
CA ASN A 30 -1.18 -1.56 -14.05
C ASN A 30 -0.64 -2.17 -12.76
N PHE A 31 -1.44 -2.11 -11.70
CA PHE A 31 -1.12 -2.71 -10.40
C PHE A 31 -2.39 -3.14 -9.66
N SER A 32 -2.25 -4.16 -8.81
CA SER A 32 -3.25 -4.57 -7.82
C SER A 32 -3.12 -3.76 -6.54
N GLU A 33 -4.22 -3.60 -5.79
CA GLU A 33 -4.24 -2.82 -4.56
C GLU A 33 -4.60 -3.71 -3.35
N ILE A 34 -3.81 -3.61 -2.28
CA ILE A 34 -4.17 -4.15 -0.96
C ILE A 34 -4.29 -2.96 0.00
N VAL A 35 -5.49 -2.75 0.55
CA VAL A 35 -5.75 -1.67 1.50
C VAL A 35 -5.78 -2.21 2.92
N ILE A 36 -4.96 -1.64 3.79
CA ILE A 36 -4.93 -1.94 5.23
C ILE A 36 -5.57 -0.77 5.99
N PHE A 37 -6.61 -1.04 6.77
CA PHE A 37 -7.16 -0.04 7.68
C PHE A 37 -6.20 0.24 8.83
N LEU A 38 -5.93 1.52 9.08
CA LEU A 38 -5.13 1.98 10.20
C LEU A 38 -5.98 2.07 11.47
N ASP A 39 -5.32 2.25 12.61
CA ASP A 39 -5.95 2.46 13.91
C ASP A 39 -6.90 1.34 14.35
N THR A 40 -6.62 0.11 13.88
CA THR A 40 -7.25 -1.11 14.37
C THR A 40 -6.25 -1.90 15.23
N PRO A 41 -6.73 -2.73 16.18
CA PRO A 41 -5.84 -3.61 16.96
C PRO A 41 -4.96 -4.53 16.10
N ASN A 42 -5.38 -4.81 14.86
CA ASN A 42 -4.69 -5.71 13.95
C ASN A 42 -3.77 -4.98 12.95
N THR A 43 -3.73 -3.64 12.92
CA THR A 43 -3.04 -2.85 11.89
C THR A 43 -1.57 -3.25 11.75
N TYR A 44 -0.82 -3.32 12.85
CA TYR A 44 0.60 -3.67 12.82
C TYR A 44 0.83 -5.10 12.28
N LYS A 45 -0.01 -6.06 12.73
CA LYS A 45 0.05 -7.45 12.26
C LYS A 45 -0.24 -7.55 10.77
N GLN A 46 -1.20 -6.78 10.25
CA GLN A 46 -1.52 -6.76 8.83
C GLN A 46 -0.38 -6.17 8.00
N ILE A 47 0.20 -5.05 8.43
CA ILE A 47 1.31 -4.41 7.69
C ILE A 47 2.53 -5.35 7.64
N ARG A 48 2.84 -6.02 8.75
CA ARG A 48 3.99 -6.94 8.85
C ARG A 48 3.90 -8.18 7.96
N ARG A 49 2.70 -8.53 7.47
CA ARG A 49 2.54 -9.58 6.44
C ARG A 49 3.18 -9.20 5.10
N TYR A 50 3.30 -7.90 4.82
CA TYR A 50 3.76 -7.39 3.53
C TYR A 50 5.04 -6.55 3.64
N SER A 51 5.34 -6.01 4.82
CA SER A 51 6.46 -5.08 5.02
C SER A 51 7.25 -5.45 6.27
N PRO A 52 8.50 -5.93 6.14
CA PRO A 52 9.37 -6.21 7.29
C PRO A 52 9.59 -4.97 8.18
N SER A 53 9.63 -3.79 7.55
CA SER A 53 9.76 -2.50 8.23
C SER A 53 8.55 -2.11 9.09
N GLY A 54 7.42 -2.81 8.95
CA GLY A 54 6.18 -2.49 9.66
C GLY A 54 5.52 -1.19 9.18
N LYS A 55 5.85 -0.71 7.96
CA LYS A 55 5.31 0.52 7.38
C LYS A 55 4.71 0.26 6.00
N VAL A 56 3.73 1.08 5.63
CA VAL A 56 3.17 1.23 4.28
C VAL A 56 3.32 2.70 3.87
N PRO A 57 3.37 3.03 2.56
CA PRO A 57 3.18 2.17 1.38
C PRO A 57 4.34 1.18 1.11
N VAL A 58 4.04 0.05 0.46
CA VAL A 58 5.03 -0.90 -0.10
C VAL A 58 4.56 -1.36 -1.48
N LEU A 59 5.48 -1.45 -2.43
CA LEU A 59 5.27 -2.04 -3.75
C LEU A 59 5.93 -3.43 -3.77
N LEU A 60 5.18 -4.44 -4.22
CA LEU A 60 5.65 -5.81 -4.43
C LEU A 60 5.73 -6.06 -5.94
N ASP A 61 6.85 -6.64 -6.41
CA ASP A 61 7.12 -6.97 -7.82
C ASP A 61 7.46 -8.45 -8.06
#